data_AF-A0A7W6VQA4-F1
#
_entry.id   AF-A0A7W6VQA4-F1
#
_cell.length_a   1.000
_cell.length_b   1.000
_cell.length_c   1.000
_cell.angle_alpha   90.00
_cell.angle_beta   90.00
_cell.angle_gamma   90.00
#
_symmetry.space_group_name_H-M   'P 1'
#
loop_
_entity.id
_entity.type
_entity.pdbx_description
1 polymer ?
#
loop_
_entity_poly.entity_id
_entity_poly.type
_entity_poly.pdbx_seq_one_letter_code
_entity_poly.pdbx_strand_id
1 'polypeptide(L)'
;MANSIEERQRALLEKIATDGVEIAYRTAIDVCQDPKSTSPARATAAATLFRVAGFFERRDPTAIKEPHEMTSEELAASIRAIEGRAKARNPDIFD
;
A
#
# COMPACT_ATOMS: atom_id res chain seq x y z
N MET A 1 -13.16 -31.31 -18.00
CA MET A 1 -12.72 -30.45 -16.87
C MET A 1 -13.34 -29.08 -17.08
N ALA A 2 -14.44 -28.80 -16.37
CA ALA A 2 -15.12 -27.51 -16.46
C ALA A 2 -14.38 -26.53 -15.56
N ASN A 3 -13.51 -25.69 -16.12
CA ASN A 3 -12.92 -24.58 -15.38
C ASN A 3 -14.04 -23.57 -15.11
N SER A 4 -14.45 -23.45 -13.84
CA SER A 4 -15.43 -22.46 -13.40
C SER A 4 -14.96 -21.04 -13.80
N ILE A 5 -15.90 -20.13 -14.04
CA ILE A 5 -15.57 -18.72 -14.32
C ILE A 5 -14.69 -18.14 -13.20
N GLU A 6 -14.98 -18.51 -11.95
CA GLU A 6 -14.24 -18.07 -10.77
C GLU A 6 -12.80 -18.59 -10.77
N GLU A 7 -12.58 -19.85 -11.16
CA GLU A 7 -11.24 -20.45 -11.25
C GLU A 7 -10.40 -19.76 -12.33
N ARG A 8 -11.01 -19.42 -13.46
CA ARG A 8 -10.34 -18.64 -14.52
C ARG A 8 -10.00 -17.23 -14.08
N GLN A 9 -10.92 -16.57 -13.37
CA GLN A 9 -10.68 -15.23 -12.85
C GLN A 9 -9.55 -15.22 -11.83
N ARG A 10 -9.51 -16.20 -10.92
CA ARG A 10 -8.42 -16.35 -9.95
C ARG A 10 -7.07 -16.55 -10.62
N ALA A 11 -6.98 -17.49 -11.56
CA ALA A 11 -5.75 -17.75 -12.30
C ALA A 11 -5.28 -16.52 -13.11
N LEU A 12 -6.20 -15.71 -13.62
CA LEU A 12 -5.86 -14.47 -14.31
C LEU A 12 -5.31 -13.41 -13.35
N LEU A 13 -5.94 -13.25 -12.17
CA LEU A 13 -5.47 -12.31 -11.15
C LEU A 13 -4.06 -12.66 -10.67
N GLU A 14 -3.75 -13.94 -10.48
CA GLU A 14 -2.41 -14.41 -10.14
C GLU A 14 -1.37 -14.00 -11.20
N LYS A 15 -1.67 -14.23 -12.49
CA LYS A 15 -0.79 -13.82 -13.59
C LYS A 15 -0.64 -12.31 -13.73
N ILE A 16 -1.71 -11.55 -13.47
CA ILE A 16 -1.64 -10.09 -13.48
C ILE A 16 -0.71 -9.62 -12.36
N ALA A 17 -0.82 -10.20 -11.16
CA ALA A 17 -0.02 -9.82 -10.00
C ALA A 17 1.47 -10.14 -10.16
N THR A 18 1.84 -11.10 -11.02
CA THR A 18 3.25 -11.41 -11.34
C THR A 18 3.70 -10.70 -12.62
N ASP A 19 3.28 -11.22 -13.77
CA ASP A 19 3.82 -10.88 -15.08
C ASP A 19 3.20 -9.56 -15.57
N GLY A 20 1.90 -9.37 -15.25
CA GLY A 20 1.18 -8.17 -15.62
C GLY A 20 1.76 -6.91 -14.98
N VAL A 21 2.18 -6.98 -13.72
CA VAL A 21 2.83 -5.84 -13.03
C VAL A 21 4.16 -5.48 -13.69
N GLU A 22 4.98 -6.48 -14.05
CA GLU A 22 6.27 -6.23 -14.71
C GLU A 22 6.08 -5.61 -16.11
N ILE A 23 5.13 -6.13 -16.89
CA ILE A 23 4.78 -5.58 -18.21
C ILE A 23 4.25 -4.14 -18.07
N ALA A 24 3.38 -3.89 -17.09
CA ALA A 24 2.83 -2.55 -16.85
C ALA A 24 3.93 -1.55 -16.47
N TYR A 25 4.88 -1.96 -15.63
CA TYR A 25 6.05 -1.13 -15.28
C TYR A 25 6.89 -0.78 -16.52
N ARG A 26 7.28 -1.78 -17.32
CA ARG A 26 8.07 -1.57 -18.55
C ARG A 26 7.35 -0.65 -19.53
N THR A 27 6.05 -0.89 -19.73
CA THR A 27 5.21 -0.05 -20.60
C THR A 27 5.18 1.41 -20.12
N ALA A 28 5.07 1.64 -18.81
CA ALA A 28 5.10 2.99 -18.26
C ALA A 28 6.44 3.68 -18.51
N ILE A 29 7.57 2.96 -18.41
CA ILE A 29 8.90 3.48 -18.73
C ILE A 29 8.99 3.83 -20.22
N ASP A 30 8.57 2.93 -21.11
CA ASP A 30 8.60 3.15 -22.56
C ASP A 30 7.80 4.40 -22.95
N VAL A 31 6.61 4.58 -22.36
CA VAL A 31 5.78 5.77 -22.58
C VAL A 31 6.47 7.04 -22.10
N CYS A 32 7.15 7.01 -20.95
CA CYS A 32 7.90 8.17 -20.44
C CYS A 32 9.06 8.57 -21.35
N GLN A 33 9.71 7.58 -21.98
CA GLN A 33 10.88 7.77 -22.82
C GLN A 33 10.53 8.09 -24.29
N ASP A 34 9.31 7.77 -24.74
CA ASP A 34 8.89 8.02 -26.11
C ASP A 34 8.67 9.53 -26.38
N PRO A 35 9.50 10.16 -27.24
CA PRO A 35 9.32 11.56 -27.61
C PRO A 35 8.06 11.81 -28.44
N LYS A 36 7.52 10.77 -29.10
CA LYS A 36 6.27 10.85 -29.88
C LYS A 36 5.02 10.69 -29.04
N SER A 37 5.16 10.23 -27.80
CA SER A 37 4.05 10.15 -26.85
C SER A 37 3.44 11.53 -26.59
N THR A 38 2.15 11.58 -26.28
CA THR A 38 1.50 12.85 -25.96
C THR A 38 1.91 13.34 -24.56
N SER A 39 1.96 14.66 -24.34
CA SER A 39 2.29 15.21 -23.03
C SER A 39 1.40 14.67 -21.88
N PRO A 40 0.07 14.49 -22.05
CA PRO A 40 -0.78 13.88 -21.03
C PRO A 40 -0.45 12.41 -20.73
N ALA A 41 -0.10 11.63 -21.76
CA ALA A 41 0.28 10.23 -21.58
C ALA A 41 1.57 10.09 -20.78
N ARG A 42 2.60 10.88 -21.10
CA ARG A 42 3.84 10.95 -20.31
C ARG A 42 3.60 11.38 -18.87
N ALA A 43 2.80 12.41 -18.65
CA ALA A 43 2.47 12.88 -17.31
C ALA A 43 1.76 11.80 -16.48
N THR A 44 0.84 11.06 -17.10
CA THR A 44 0.11 9.97 -16.43
C THR A 44 1.02 8.80 -16.08
N ALA A 45 1.90 8.40 -17.01
CA ALA A 45 2.88 7.34 -16.77
C ALA A 45 3.85 7.71 -15.64
N ALA A 46 4.41 8.93 -15.68
CA ALA A 46 5.30 9.44 -14.65
C ALA A 46 4.61 9.51 -13.26
N ALA A 47 3.39 10.05 -13.20
CA ALA A 47 2.63 10.11 -11.96
C ALA A 47 2.29 8.72 -11.40
N THR A 48 2.05 7.74 -12.27
CA THR A 48 1.79 6.36 -11.85
C THR A 48 3.03 5.75 -11.21
N LEU A 49 4.21 5.91 -11.84
CA LEU A 49 5.48 5.45 -11.29
C LEU A 49 5.79 6.08 -9.93
N PHE A 50 5.59 7.39 -9.79
CA PHE A 50 5.79 8.08 -8.52
C PHE A 50 4.84 7.61 -7.42
N ARG A 51 3.58 7.32 -7.76
CA ARG A 51 2.61 6.78 -6.80
C ARG A 51 3.02 5.39 -6.31
N VAL A 52 3.41 4.50 -7.22
CA VAL A 52 3.85 3.12 -6.88
C VAL A 52 5.13 3.13 -6.04
N ALA A 53 6.03 4.08 -6.29
CA ALA A 53 7.25 4.26 -5.51
C ALA A 53 7.05 5.03 -4.18
N GLY A 54 5.81 5.35 -3.80
CA GLY A 54 5.50 5.99 -2.52
C GLY A 54 5.80 7.50 -2.45
N PHE A 55 6.23 8.14 -3.55
CA PHE A 55 6.55 9.58 -3.55
C PHE A 55 5.33 10.48 -3.30
N PHE A 56 4.11 9.96 -3.47
CA PHE A 56 2.88 10.68 -3.20
C PHE A 56 2.18 10.25 -1.91
N GLU A 57 2.75 9.32 -1.14
CA GLU A 57 2.23 9.01 0.18
C GLU A 57 2.49 10.20 1.09
N ARG A 58 1.42 10.88 1.49
CA ARG A 58 1.48 11.79 2.63
C ARG A 58 1.71 10.90 3.85
N ARG A 59 2.83 11.09 4.56
CA ARG A 59 2.98 10.56 5.93
C ARG A 59 1.72 10.93 6.68
N ASP A 60 0.92 9.94 7.04
CA ASP A 60 -0.23 10.18 7.89
C ASP A 60 0.32 10.68 9.23
N PRO A 61 0.06 11.92 9.64
CA PRO A 61 0.54 12.43 10.92
C PRO A 61 -0.10 11.69 12.11
N THR A 62 -1.08 10.82 11.85
CA THR A 62 -1.69 9.92 12.84
C THR A 62 -1.17 8.48 12.78
N ALA A 63 -0.27 8.15 11.84
CA ALA A 63 0.42 6.87 11.85
C ALA A 63 1.25 6.77 13.14
N ILE A 64 0.87 5.82 13.99
CA ILE A 64 1.61 5.50 15.21
C ILE A 64 2.97 4.97 14.76
N LYS A 65 4.04 5.71 15.08
CA LYS A 65 5.43 5.30 14.85
C LYS A 65 5.65 3.88 15.35
N GLU A 66 6.50 3.10 14.70
CA GLU A 66 6.92 1.82 15.26
C GLU A 66 7.72 2.06 16.56
N PRO A 67 7.72 1.15 17.55
CA PRO A 67 8.38 1.38 18.84
C PRO A 67 9.88 1.71 18.74
N HIS A 68 10.55 1.25 17.69
CA HIS A 68 11.97 1.53 17.43
C HIS A 68 12.21 2.91 16.77
N GLU A 69 11.15 3.58 16.33
CA GLU A 69 11.17 4.93 15.74
C GLU A 69 10.73 6.01 16.75
N MET A 70 10.28 5.60 17.95
CA MET A 70 9.82 6.49 19.01
C MET A 70 10.98 6.96 19.91
N THR A 71 10.91 8.21 20.38
CA THR A 71 11.75 8.62 21.52
C THR A 71 11.26 7.99 22.82
N SER A 72 12.08 8.08 23.88
CA SER A 72 11.71 7.62 25.23
C SER A 72 10.38 8.22 25.71
N GLU A 73 10.15 9.50 25.43
CA GLU A 73 8.96 10.24 25.87
C GLU A 73 7.72 9.81 25.08
N GLU A 74 7.87 9.61 23.77
CA GLU A 74 6.81 9.15 22.87
C GLU A 74 6.38 7.72 23.19
N LEU A 75 7.34 6.84 23.50
CA LEU A 75 7.08 5.47 23.92
C LEU A 75 6.32 5.44 25.26
N ALA A 76 6.75 6.25 26.23
CA ALA A 76 6.07 6.36 27.52
C ALA A 76 4.63 6.88 27.39
N ALA A 77 4.39 7.84 26.48
CA ALA A 77 3.05 8.32 26.17
C ALA A 77 2.17 7.25 25.53
N SER A 78 2.74 6.45 24.62
CA SER A 78 2.06 5.35 23.94
C SER A 78 1.67 4.23 24.92
N ILE A 79 2.57 3.87 25.84
CA ILE A 79 2.30 2.90 26.92
C ILE A 79 1.11 3.35 27.77
N ARG A 80 1.11 4.60 28.25
CA ARG A 80 -0.01 5.15 29.05
C ARG A 80 -1.34 5.10 28.31
N ALA A 81 -1.33 5.40 27.00
CA ALA A 81 -2.54 5.35 26.18
C ALA A 81 -3.08 3.91 26.03
N ILE A 82 -2.19 2.93 25.85
CA ILE A 82 -2.55 1.51 25.74
C ILE A 82 -3.08 0.98 27.08
N GLU A 83 -2.42 1.30 28.19
CA GLU A 83 -2.86 0.93 29.55
C GLU A 83 -4.24 1.50 29.87
N GLY A 84 -4.49 2.76 29.50
CA GLY A 84 -5.81 3.39 29.66
C GLY A 84 -6.91 2.66 28.89
N ARG A 85 -6.63 2.22 27.65
CA ARG A 85 -7.58 1.41 26.84
C ARG A 85 -7.79 0.01 27.41
N ALA A 86 -6.72 -0.62 27.89
CA ALA A 86 -6.80 -1.95 28.51
C ALA A 86 -7.67 -1.93 29.78
N LYS A 87 -7.53 -0.88 30.60
CA LYS A 87 -8.34 -0.70 31.82
C LYS A 87 -9.81 -0.36 31.55
N ALA A 88 -10.09 0.33 30.44
CA ALA A 88 -11.45 0.64 30.01
C ALA A 88 -12.19 -0.55 29.38
N ARG A 89 -11.48 -1.61 28.99
CA ARG A 89 -12.08 -2.83 28.46
C ARG A 89 -12.55 -3.70 29.64
N ASN A 90 -13.88 -3.82 29.80
CA ASN A 90 -14.51 -4.56 30.89
C ASN A 90 -13.98 -6.01 30.96
N PRO A 91 -13.44 -6.47 32.09
CA PRO A 91 -12.90 -7.83 32.23
C PRO A 91 -13.98 -8.93 32.22
N ASP A 92 -15.25 -8.60 32.45
CA ASP A 92 -16.36 -9.57 32.62
C ASP A 92 -17.04 -9.99 31.30
N ILE A 93 -16.40 -9.86 30.13
CA ILE A 93 -16.99 -10.28 28.85
C ILE A 93 -16.92 -11.81 28.65
N PHE A 94 -16.15 -12.53 29.47
CA PHE A 94 -15.94 -13.98 29.35
C PHE A 94 -16.31 -14.78 30.62
N ASP A 95 -17.06 -14.19 31.56
CA ASP A 95 -17.68 -14.92 32.69
C ASP A 95 -19.19 -15.11 32.47
#